data_AF-A0A330ML27-F1
#
_entry.id   AF-A0A330ML27-F1
#
_cell.length_a   1.000
_cell.length_b   1.000
_cell.length_c   1.000
_cell.angle_alpha   90.00
_cell.angle_beta   90.00
_cell.angle_gamma   90.00
#
_symmetry.space_group_name_H-M   'P 1'
#
loop_
_entity.id
_entity.type
_entity.pdbx_description
1 polymer ?
#
loop_
_entity_poly.entity_id
_entity_poly.type
_entity_poly.pdbx_seq_one_letter_code
_entity_poly.pdbx_strand_id
1 'polypeptide(L)'
;MIAAFATTGITFYVLSIKEIKTVLFQNFNEKMVSKFIAILPFLVSFGMYLGRILRWNSWDILHKPFSLFTDVFVIITNPIENIEAWAFTILFGLFLRLVYWVFEKYFSYYIQA
;
A
#
# COMPACT_ATOMS: atom_id res chain seq x y z
N MET A 1 -3.15 21.30 -9.67
CA MET A 1 -1.88 20.76 -9.15
C MET A 1 -2.10 19.50 -8.31
N ILE A 2 -2.86 19.53 -7.20
CA ILE A 2 -3.10 18.35 -6.33
C ILE A 2 -3.75 17.18 -7.08
N ALA A 3 -4.79 17.46 -7.88
CA ALA A 3 -5.46 16.42 -8.67
C ALA A 3 -4.51 15.70 -9.63
N ALA A 4 -3.61 16.43 -10.30
CA ALA A 4 -2.62 15.84 -11.20
C ALA A 4 -1.65 14.92 -10.46
N PHE A 5 -1.13 15.32 -9.30
CA PHE A 5 -0.28 14.45 -8.49
C PHE A 5 -1.02 13.22 -7.96
N ALA A 6 -2.28 13.38 -7.54
CA ALA A 6 -3.10 12.28 -7.06
C ALA A 6 -3.39 11.27 -8.19
N THR A 7 -3.78 11.74 -9.38
CA THR A 7 -4.03 10.86 -10.53
C THR A 7 -2.75 10.17 -10.97
N THR A 8 -1.63 10.88 -11.11
CA THR A 8 -0.34 10.28 -11.46
C THR A 8 0.09 9.22 -10.44
N GLY A 9 -0.06 9.49 -9.14
CA GLY A 9 0.27 8.53 -8.08
C GLY A 9 -0.59 7.27 -8.15
N ILE A 10 -1.89 7.42 -8.39
CA ILE A 10 -2.81 6.29 -8.59
C ILE A 10 -2.44 5.49 -9.85
N THR A 11 -2.11 6.17 -10.95
CA THR A 11 -1.66 5.52 -12.19
C THR A 11 -0.39 4.70 -11.97
N PHE A 12 0.63 5.27 -11.32
CA PHE A 12 1.84 4.53 -11.01
C PHE A 12 1.58 3.37 -10.06
N TYR A 13 0.74 3.53 -9.05
CA TYR A 13 0.34 2.45 -8.17
C TYR A 13 -0.24 1.25 -8.96
N VAL A 14 -1.23 1.47 -9.84
CA VAL A 14 -1.85 0.34 -10.57
C VAL A 14 -0.88 -0.33 -11.55
N LEU A 15 -0.01 0.44 -12.21
CA LEU A 15 1.01 -0.09 -13.12
C LEU A 15 2.05 -0.92 -12.35
N SER A 16 2.55 -0.41 -11.22
CA SER A 16 3.51 -1.15 -10.38
C SER A 16 2.92 -2.44 -9.82
N ILE A 17 1.66 -2.44 -9.35
CA ILE A 17 1.03 -3.67 -8.85
C ILE A 17 0.84 -4.69 -9.98
N LYS A 18 0.51 -4.26 -11.21
CA LYS A 18 0.44 -5.15 -12.38
C LYS A 18 1.79 -5.84 -12.63
N GLU A 19 2.88 -5.08 -12.67
CA GLU A 19 4.23 -5.62 -12.89
C GLU A 19 4.67 -6.55 -11.77
N ILE A 20 4.51 -6.14 -10.50
CA ILE A 20 4.84 -6.97 -9.33
C ILE A 20 4.04 -8.27 -9.36
N LYS A 21 2.74 -8.21 -9.67
CA LYS A 21 1.89 -9.41 -9.78
C LYS A 21 2.42 -10.37 -10.85
N THR A 22 2.80 -9.87 -12.04
CA THR A 22 3.37 -10.68 -13.12
C THR A 22 4.69 -11.34 -12.71
N VAL A 23 5.63 -10.57 -12.14
CA VAL A 23 6.92 -11.10 -11.67
C VAL A 23 6.73 -12.13 -10.56
N LEU A 24 5.80 -11.91 -9.64
CA LEU A 24 5.55 -12.84 -8.54
C LEU A 24 4.95 -14.17 -9.04
N PHE A 25 4.03 -14.18 -9.99
CA PHE A 25 3.50 -15.43 -10.55
C PHE A 25 4.52 -16.24 -11.36
N GLN A 26 5.57 -15.60 -11.88
CA GLN A 26 6.67 -16.31 -12.54
C GLN A 26 7.56 -17.07 -11.56
N ASN A 27 7.65 -16.60 -10.30
CA ASN A 27 8.60 -17.10 -9.32
C ASN A 27 7.95 -17.83 -8.13
N PHE A 28 6.65 -17.67 -7.91
CA PHE A 28 5.94 -18.18 -6.74
C PHE A 28 4.58 -18.77 -7.08
N ASN A 29 4.04 -19.60 -6.17
CA ASN A 29 2.75 -20.24 -6.37
C ASN A 29 1.57 -19.25 -6.30
N GLU A 30 0.49 -19.60 -7.00
CA GLU A 30 -0.65 -18.70 -7.20
C GLU A 30 -1.31 -18.24 -5.89
N LYS A 31 -1.41 -19.14 -4.91
CA LYS A 31 -2.04 -18.88 -3.61
C LYS A 31 -1.25 -17.86 -2.79
N MET A 32 0.08 -17.95 -2.80
CA MET A 32 0.94 -17.00 -2.09
C MET A 32 0.87 -15.62 -2.73
N VAL A 33 0.96 -15.55 -4.06
CA VAL A 33 0.87 -14.28 -4.79
C VAL A 33 -0.49 -13.62 -4.59
N SER A 34 -1.58 -14.38 -4.68
CA SER A 34 -2.94 -13.85 -4.48
C SER A 34 -3.13 -13.28 -3.07
N LYS A 35 -2.61 -13.95 -2.04
CA LYS A 35 -2.62 -13.42 -0.66
C LYS A 35 -1.78 -12.15 -0.53
N PHE A 36 -0.58 -12.14 -1.12
CA PHE A 36 0.31 -10.98 -1.07
C PHE A 36 -0.33 -9.75 -1.73
N ILE A 37 -0.82 -9.89 -2.97
CA ILE A 37 -1.53 -8.84 -3.68
C ILE A 37 -2.79 -8.39 -2.93
N ALA A 38 -3.41 -9.28 -2.15
CA ALA A 38 -4.56 -8.91 -1.33
C ALA A 38 -4.22 -8.06 -0.11
N ILE A 39 -3.09 -8.30 0.53
CA ILE A 39 -2.64 -7.63 1.76
C ILE A 39 -1.86 -6.34 1.45
N LEU A 40 -1.11 -6.32 0.34
CA LEU A 40 -0.23 -5.23 -0.05
C LEU A 40 -0.86 -3.82 -0.03
N PRO A 41 -2.11 -3.59 -0.49
CA PRO A 41 -2.74 -2.27 -0.44
C PRO A 41 -2.85 -1.72 0.99
N PHE A 42 -3.09 -2.59 1.98
CA PHE A 42 -3.17 -2.20 3.38
C PHE A 42 -1.77 -1.86 3.93
N LEU A 43 -0.74 -2.62 3.56
CA LEU A 43 0.64 -2.30 3.95
C LEU A 43 1.09 -0.96 3.37
N VAL A 44 0.78 -0.69 2.10
CA VAL A 44 1.03 0.61 1.45
C VAL A 44 0.29 1.73 2.19
N SER A 45 -0.98 1.52 2.54
CA SER A 45 -1.79 2.50 3.26
C SER A 45 -1.26 2.79 4.66
N PHE A 46 -0.82 1.76 5.38
CA PHE A 46 -0.17 1.92 6.68
C PHE A 46 1.14 2.71 6.55
N GLY A 47 1.98 2.39 5.56
CA GLY A 47 3.20 3.17 5.28
C GLY A 47 2.91 4.63 4.95
N MET A 48 1.83 4.92 4.21
CA MET A 48 1.37 6.29 3.95
C MET A 48 0.93 7.01 5.23
N TYR A 49 0.28 6.32 6.17
CA TYR A 49 -0.05 6.89 7.48
C TYR A 49 1.22 7.25 8.26
N LEU A 50 2.19 6.33 8.35
CA LEU A 50 3.48 6.59 9.00
C LEU A 50 4.17 7.82 8.41
N GLY A 51 4.22 7.92 7.07
CA GLY A 51 4.90 9.01 6.40
C GLY A 51 4.15 10.35 6.39
N ARG A 52 2.81 10.35 6.42
CA ARG A 52 2.03 11.60 6.35
C ARG A 52 1.66 12.15 7.73
N ILE A 53 1.24 11.27 8.63
CA ILE A 53 0.73 11.65 9.95
C ILE A 53 1.88 11.70 10.95
N LEU A 54 2.65 10.62 11.07
CA LEU A 54 3.82 10.57 11.95
C LEU A 54 5.08 11.18 11.34
N ARG A 55 5.06 11.50 10.04
CA ARG A 55 6.15 12.14 9.29
C ARG A 55 7.45 11.34 9.26
N TRP A 56 7.34 10.02 9.38
CA TRP A 56 8.47 9.11 9.19
C TRP A 56 8.92 9.09 7.73
N ASN A 57 10.20 9.34 7.49
CA ASN A 57 10.81 9.24 6.16
C ASN A 57 11.64 7.96 6.05
N SER A 58 11.98 7.58 4.82
CA SER A 58 12.82 6.40 4.58
C SER A 58 14.23 6.53 5.18
N TRP A 59 14.77 7.75 5.28
CA TRP A 59 16.09 7.98 5.89
C TRP A 59 16.10 7.87 7.42
N ASP A 60 14.92 8.02 8.06
CA ASP A 60 14.78 7.87 9.51
C ASP A 60 15.00 6.42 9.97
N ILE A 61 14.76 5.45 9.09
CA ILE A 61 15.09 4.03 9.33
C ILE A 61 16.60 3.87 9.63
N LEU A 62 17.46 4.67 9.00
CA LEU A 62 18.90 4.60 9.19
C LEU A 62 19.37 5.36 10.43
N HIS A 63 18.70 6.46 10.77
CA HIS A 63 19.14 7.36 11.84
C HIS A 63 18.49 7.06 13.18
N LYS A 64 17.25 6.57 13.17
CA LYS A 64 16.41 6.32 14.34
C LYS A 64 15.54 5.05 14.16
N PRO A 65 16.14 3.88 13.86
CA PRO A 65 15.37 2.65 13.59
C PRO A 65 14.47 2.26 14.76
N PHE A 66 14.99 2.30 16.00
CA PHE A 66 14.26 1.85 17.18
C PHE A 66 12.98 2.64 17.42
N SER A 67 13.01 3.97 17.28
CA SER A 67 11.81 4.80 17.47
C SER A 67 10.72 4.54 16.42
N LEU A 68 11.10 4.27 15.16
CA LEU A 68 10.12 3.89 14.15
C LEU A 68 9.46 2.55 14.53
N PHE A 69 10.25 1.56 14.94
CA PHE A 69 9.71 0.27 15.34
C PHE A 69 8.85 0.36 16.61
N THR A 70 9.20 1.21 17.57
CA THR A 70 8.35 1.42 18.76
C THR A 70 7.02 2.03 18.38
N ASP A 71 6.99 3.02 17.49
CA ASP A 71 5.73 3.62 17.04
C ASP A 71 4.84 2.60 16.33
N VAL A 72 5.42 1.83 15.41
CA VAL A 72 4.71 0.74 14.73
C VAL A 72 4.17 -0.28 15.73
N PHE A 73 4.98 -0.66 16.72
CA PHE A 73 4.58 -1.61 17.76
C PHE A 73 3.41 -1.08 18.58
N VAL A 74 3.47 0.17 19.06
CA VAL A 74 2.39 0.82 19.83
C VAL A 74 1.08 0.87 19.03
N ILE A 75 1.14 1.22 17.74
CA ILE A 75 -0.06 1.24 16.89
C ILE A 75 -0.69 -0.15 16.76
N ILE A 76 0.14 -1.19 16.66
CA ILE A 76 -0.32 -2.57 16.50
C ILE A 76 -0.87 -3.14 17.82
N THR A 77 -0.21 -2.88 18.95
CA THR A 77 -0.64 -3.44 20.24
C THR A 77 -1.80 -2.68 20.88
N ASN A 78 -1.95 -1.39 20.57
CA ASN A 78 -2.99 -0.53 21.15
C ASN A 78 -3.94 0.00 20.04
N PRO A 79 -4.74 -0.86 19.38
CA PRO A 79 -5.55 -0.46 18.23
C PRO A 79 -6.68 0.52 18.56
N ILE A 80 -7.21 0.47 19.80
CA ILE A 80 -8.27 1.38 20.27
C ILE A 80 -7.72 2.80 20.41
N GLU A 81 -6.52 2.93 20.99
CA GLU A 81 -5.84 4.23 21.14
C GLU A 81 -5.39 4.79 19.79
N ASN A 82 -5.09 3.91 18.82
CA ASN A 82 -4.61 4.27 17.49
C ASN A 82 -5.68 4.07 16.41
N ILE A 83 -6.95 4.33 16.73
CA ILE A 83 -8.09 4.09 15.84
C ILE A 83 -7.95 4.84 14.51
N GLU A 84 -7.35 6.03 14.51
CA GLU A 84 -7.11 6.82 13.30
C GLU A 84 -6.15 6.12 12.32
N ALA A 85 -5.09 5.49 12.85
CA ALA A 85 -4.13 4.74 12.06
C ALA A 85 -4.79 3.54 11.37
N TRP A 86 -5.61 2.80 12.13
CA TRP A 86 -6.34 1.65 11.62
C TRP A 86 -7.45 2.05 10.64
N ALA A 87 -8.20 3.11 10.94
CA ALA A 87 -9.23 3.65 10.05
C ALA A 87 -8.62 4.10 8.73
N PHE A 88 -7.53 4.87 8.74
CA PHE A 88 -6.82 5.27 7.53
C PHE A 88 -6.33 4.05 6.75
N THR A 89 -5.67 3.11 7.42
CA THR A 89 -5.09 1.91 6.80
C THR A 89 -6.15 1.05 6.12
N ILE A 90 -7.28 0.82 6.78
CA ILE A 90 -8.36 -0.02 6.27
C ILE A 90 -9.09 0.71 5.14
N LEU A 91 -9.53 1.96 5.35
CA LEU A 91 -10.30 2.69 4.35
C LEU A 91 -9.47 2.97 3.09
N PHE A 92 -8.22 3.45 3.26
CA PHE A 92 -7.36 3.72 2.12
C PHE A 92 -6.86 2.43 1.46
N GLY A 93 -6.63 1.36 2.23
CA GLY A 93 -6.28 0.04 1.70
C GLY A 93 -7.40 -0.56 0.86
N LEU A 94 -8.64 -0.46 1.32
CA LEU A 94 -9.83 -0.84 0.56
C LEU A 94 -9.99 0.02 -0.70
N PHE A 95 -9.77 1.32 -0.61
CA PHE A 95 -9.79 2.22 -1.75
C PHE A 95 -8.75 1.82 -2.81
N LEU A 96 -7.48 1.63 -2.43
CA LEU A 96 -6.42 1.17 -3.33
C LEU A 96 -6.71 -0.21 -3.92
N ARG A 97 -7.30 -1.12 -3.13
CA ARG A 97 -7.71 -2.44 -3.61
C ARG A 97 -8.82 -2.33 -4.66
N LEU A 98 -9.82 -1.50 -4.41
CA LEU A 98 -10.92 -1.25 -5.34
C LEU A 98 -10.39 -0.64 -6.65
N VAL A 99 -9.52 0.37 -6.56
CA VAL A 99 -8.87 1.00 -7.70
C VAL A 99 -8.13 -0.02 -8.55
N TYR A 100 -7.31 -0.88 -7.93
CA TYR A 100 -6.60 -1.93 -8.65
C TYR A 100 -7.55 -2.95 -9.29
N TRP A 101 -8.61 -3.34 -8.59
CA TRP A 101 -9.61 -4.27 -9.13
C TRP A 101 -10.34 -3.70 -10.34
N VAL A 102 -10.73 -2.42 -10.30
CA VAL A 102 -11.33 -1.71 -11.45
C VAL A 102 -10.33 -1.67 -12.62
N PHE A 103 -9.08 -1.32 -12.35
CA PHE A 103 -8.03 -1.32 -13.38
C PHE A 103 -7.85 -2.71 -14.00
N GLU A 104 -7.77 -3.76 -13.19
CA GLU A 104 -7.61 -5.13 -13.68
C GLU A 104 -8.81 -5.57 -14.54
N LYS A 105 -10.03 -5.28 -14.09
CA LYS A 105 -11.25 -5.72 -14.75
C LYS A 105 -11.51 -5.01 -16.08
N TYR A 106 -11.19 -3.71 -16.15
CA TYR A 106 -11.60 -2.86 -17.28
C TYR A 106 -10.45 -2.37 -18.16
N PHE A 107 -9.23 -2.27 -17.65
CA PHE A 107 -8.11 -1.62 -18.36
C PHE A 107 -6.95 -2.56 -18.69
N SER A 108 -6.69 -3.59 -17.86
CA SER A 108 -5.53 -4.48 -18.06
C SER A 108 -5.50 -5.16 -19.43
N TYR A 109 -6.68 -5.46 -20.00
CA TYR A 109 -6.82 -6.03 -21.34
C TYR A 109 -6.27 -5.11 -22.45
N TYR A 110 -6.47 -3.79 -22.34
CA TYR A 110 -6.05 -2.83 -23.35
C TYR A 110 -4.55 -2.50 -23.32
N ILE A 111 -3.87 -2.80 -22.21
CA ILE A 111 -2.43 -2.51 -22.01
C ILE A 111 -1.58 -3.78 -22.31
N GLN A 112 -2.18 -4.82 -22.88
CA GLN A 112 -1.47 -6.00 -23.40
C GLN A 112 -1.42 -6.03 -24.93
N ALA A 113 -2.14 -5.13 -25.60
CA ALA A 113 -2.10 -4.90 -27.05
C ALA A 113 -1.10 -3.78 -27.38
#